data_AF-A0A497B2B5-F1
#
_entry.id   AF-A0A497B2B5-F1
#
_cell.length_a   1.000
_cell.length_b   1.000
_cell.length_c   1.000
_cell.angle_alpha   90.00
_cell.angle_beta   90.00
_cell.angle_gamma   90.00
#
_symmetry.space_group_name_H-M   'P 1'
#
loop_
_entity.id
_entity.type
_entity.pdbx_description
1 polymer ?
#
loop_
_entity_poly.entity_id
_entity_poly.type
_entity_poly.pdbx_seq_one_letter_code
_entity_poly.pdbx_strand_id
1 'polypeptide(L)'
;MFIRATIRNRNGETFTVKVENKCNILIPRSTKENFIFYSRCGELLAKFGWKIRKYCTSDYTIDCIVTDVPFLREKLSESGFKTEFLVEESELVEA
;
A
#
# COMPACT_ATOMS: atom_id res chain seq x y z
N MET A 1 4.59 0.87 7.43
CA MET A 1 4.06 0.06 6.32
C MET A 1 2.68 0.55 5.94
N PHE A 2 2.52 1.05 4.72
CA PHE A 2 1.26 1.50 4.17
C PHE A 2 1.11 1.18 2.67
N ILE A 3 -0.15 1.14 2.22
CA ILE A 3 -0.52 1.23 0.81
C ILE A 3 -1.56 2.34 0.71
N ARG A 4 -1.32 3.32 -0.15
CA ARG A 4 -2.25 4.39 -0.48
C ARG A 4 -2.54 4.34 -1.96
N ALA A 5 -3.81 4.37 -2.35
CA ALA A 5 -4.19 4.56 -3.74
C ALA A 5 -4.94 5.87 -3.94
N THR A 6 -4.64 6.53 -5.05
CA THR A 6 -5.45 7.63 -5.57
C THR A 6 -6.44 7.04 -6.57
N ILE A 7 -7.73 7.26 -6.32
CA ILE A 7 -8.83 6.74 -7.12
C ILE A 7 -9.54 7.93 -7.75
N ARG A 8 -9.84 7.82 -9.05
CA ARG A 8 -10.59 8.82 -9.81
C ARG A 8 -11.98 8.28 -10.12
N ASN A 9 -13.00 9.09 -9.88
CA ASN A 9 -14.37 8.76 -10.25
C ASN A 9 -14.69 9.21 -11.70
N ARG A 10 -15.88 8.84 -12.19
CA ARG A 10 -16.35 9.22 -13.54
C ARG A 10 -16.45 10.73 -13.77
N ASN A 11 -16.61 11.52 -12.70
CA ASN A 11 -16.70 12.98 -12.77
C ASN A 11 -15.31 13.65 -12.81
N GLY A 12 -14.23 12.86 -12.72
CA GLY A 12 -12.85 13.34 -12.67
C GLY A 12 -12.37 13.74 -11.27
N GLU A 13 -13.19 13.59 -10.24
CA GLU A 13 -12.80 13.87 -8.86
C GLU A 13 -11.93 12.74 -8.34
N THR A 14 -10.95 13.08 -7.50
CA THR A 14 -10.01 12.12 -6.92
C THR A 14 -10.17 12.04 -5.41
N PHE A 15 -10.02 10.84 -4.88
CA PHE A 15 -9.93 10.60 -3.44
C PHE A 15 -8.87 9.55 -3.15
N THR A 16 -8.41 9.50 -1.89
CA THR A 16 -7.37 8.57 -1.48
C THR A 16 -7.90 7.50 -0.55
N VAL A 17 -7.41 6.28 -0.76
CA VAL A 17 -7.66 5.14 0.12
C VAL A 17 -6.34 4.68 0.67
N LYS A 18 -6.11 4.90 1.97
CA LYS A 18 -4.92 4.43 2.69
C LYS A 18 -5.26 3.26 3.61
N VAL A 19 -4.39 2.26 3.63
CA VAL A 19 -4.32 1.23 4.66
C VAL A 19 -2.91 1.17 5.21
N GLU A 20 -2.79 0.80 6.47
CA GLU A 20 -1.51 0.70 7.17
C GLU A 20 -1.52 -0.46 8.15
N ASN A 21 -0.34 -0.94 8.49
CA ASN A 21 -0.13 -1.84 9.60
C ASN A 21 1.21 -1.55 10.29
N LYS A 22 1.30 -1.95 11.56
CA LYS A 22 2.52 -1.81 12.35
C LYS A 22 3.47 -2.95 12.00
N CYS A 23 4.52 -2.62 11.26
CA CYS A 23 5.64 -3.51 10.99
C CYS A 23 6.87 -2.63 10.73
N ASN A 24 7.89 -2.78 11.59
CA ASN A 24 9.13 -2.00 11.53
C ASN A 24 10.19 -2.66 10.64
N ILE A 25 9.86 -3.80 10.03
CA ILE A 25 10.73 -4.51 9.09
C ILE A 25 10.35 -4.03 7.69
N LEU A 26 11.24 -3.28 7.04
CA LEU A 26 11.10 -2.88 5.63
C LEU A 26 11.90 -3.79 4.69
N ILE A 27 13.02 -4.30 5.18
CA ILE A 27 13.91 -5.22 4.47
C ILE A 27 14.27 -6.34 5.46
N PRO A 28 13.70 -7.54 5.33
CA PRO A 28 13.99 -8.66 6.23
C PRO A 28 15.43 -9.16 6.02
N ARG A 29 16.15 -9.42 7.12
CA ARG A 29 17.55 -9.88 7.12
C ARG A 29 17.72 -11.32 7.64
N SER A 30 16.65 -11.95 8.10
CA SER A 30 16.66 -13.32 8.62
C SER A 30 15.40 -14.10 8.22
N THR A 31 15.45 -15.43 8.32
CA THR A 31 14.29 -16.31 8.05
C THR A 31 13.08 -15.96 8.92
N LYS A 32 13.32 -15.62 10.20
CA LYS A 32 12.25 -15.20 11.12
C LYS A 32 11.64 -13.87 10.68
N GLU A 33 12.46 -12.89 10.31
CA GLU A 33 11.99 -11.61 9.81
C GLU A 33 11.25 -11.75 8.48
N ASN A 34 11.69 -12.64 7.59
CA ASN A 34 11.00 -12.96 6.35
C ASN A 34 9.57 -13.42 6.62
N PHE A 35 9.38 -14.37 7.53
CA PHE A 35 8.04 -14.88 7.86
C PHE A 35 7.12 -13.75 8.36
N ILE A 36 7.63 -12.91 9.27
CA ILE A 36 6.87 -11.77 9.81
C ILE A 36 6.56 -10.76 8.70
N PHE A 37 7.57 -10.37 7.92
CA PHE A 37 7.46 -9.38 6.86
C PHE A 37 6.44 -9.79 5.78
N TYR A 38 6.55 -11.00 5.24
CA TYR A 38 5.63 -11.47 4.20
C TYR A 38 4.21 -11.65 4.72
N SER A 39 4.04 -12.12 5.96
CA SER A 39 2.73 -12.20 6.60
C SER A 39 2.08 -10.81 6.72
N ARG A 40 2.85 -9.80 7.16
CA ARG A 40 2.39 -8.40 7.25
C ARG A 40 2.09 -7.78 5.89
N CYS A 41 2.88 -8.09 4.86
CA CYS A 41 2.59 -7.68 3.47
C CYS A 41 1.26 -8.26 2.99
N GLY A 42 1.01 -9.55 3.22
CA GLY A 42 -0.25 -10.22 2.87
C GLY A 42 -1.45 -9.62 3.59
N GLU A 43 -1.34 -9.37 4.91
CA GLU A 43 -2.38 -8.70 5.68
C GLU A 43 -2.70 -7.30 5.13
N LEU A 44 -1.66 -6.53 4.77
CA LEU A 44 -1.81 -5.19 4.22
C LEU A 44 -2.51 -5.20 2.86
N LEU A 45 -2.11 -6.12 1.97
CA LEU A 45 -2.76 -6.33 0.66
C LEU A 45 -4.22 -6.75 0.79
N ALA A 46 -4.53 -7.66 1.73
CA ALA A 46 -5.91 -8.09 1.97
C ALA A 46 -6.79 -6.92 2.44
N LYS A 47 -6.31 -6.12 3.40
CA LYS A 47 -7.00 -4.90 3.86
C LYS A 47 -7.19 -3.89 2.73
N PHE A 48 -6.15 -3.70 1.91
CA PHE A 48 -6.21 -2.81 0.76
C PHE A 48 -7.26 -3.27 -0.25
N GLY A 49 -7.23 -4.55 -0.66
CA GLY A 49 -8.20 -5.12 -1.59
C GLY A 49 -9.64 -5.02 -1.08
N TRP A 50 -9.86 -5.21 0.22
CA TRP A 50 -11.18 -5.03 0.81
C TRP A 50 -11.67 -3.57 0.76
N LYS A 51 -10.79 -2.60 1.08
CA LYS A 51 -11.14 -1.18 0.93
C LYS A 51 -11.40 -0.80 -0.53
N ILE A 52 -10.56 -1.24 -1.46
CA ILE A 52 -10.77 -1.00 -2.90
C ILE A 52 -12.12 -1.55 -3.33
N ARG A 53 -12.48 -2.78 -2.98
CA ARG A 53 -13.79 -3.35 -3.30
C ARG A 53 -14.96 -2.55 -2.71
N LYS A 54 -14.77 -1.94 -1.54
CA LYS A 54 -15.80 -1.13 -0.87
C LYS A 54 -15.99 0.25 -1.52
N TYR A 55 -14.91 0.89 -1.98
CA TYR A 55 -14.91 2.28 -2.42
C TYR A 55 -14.72 2.49 -3.93
N CYS A 56 -14.25 1.48 -4.65
CA CYS A 56 -14.02 1.54 -6.09
C CYS A 56 -15.13 0.76 -6.79
N THR A 57 -16.16 1.46 -7.25
CA THR A 57 -17.21 0.88 -8.11
C THR A 57 -16.69 0.73 -9.54
N SER A 58 -17.46 0.11 -10.43
CA SER A 58 -17.02 -0.23 -11.81
C SER A 58 -16.66 0.98 -12.68
N ASP A 59 -17.07 2.17 -12.28
CA ASP A 59 -16.87 3.45 -12.95
C ASP A 59 -15.67 4.24 -12.41
N TYR A 60 -14.87 3.63 -11.53
CA TYR A 60 -13.73 4.26 -10.85
C TYR A 60 -12.42 3.65 -11.36
N THR A 61 -11.39 4.48 -11.46
CA THR A 61 -10.06 4.05 -11.92
C THR A 61 -9.02 4.31 -10.84
N ILE A 62 -8.11 3.35 -10.63
CA ILE A 62 -6.93 3.55 -9.78
C ILE A 62 -5.87 4.26 -10.62
N ASP A 63 -5.55 5.51 -10.25
CA ASP A 63 -4.58 6.33 -10.98
C ASP A 63 -3.14 6.00 -10.58
N CYS A 64 -2.90 5.79 -9.29
CA CYS A 64 -1.57 5.54 -8.73
C CYS A 64 -1.68 4.84 -7.37
N ILE A 65 -0.76 3.93 -7.10
CA ILE A 65 -0.56 3.31 -5.79
C ILE A 65 0.80 3.72 -5.21
N VAL A 66 0.80 4.23 -3.99
CA VAL A 66 1.98 4.66 -3.24
C VAL A 66 2.20 3.71 -2.05
N THR A 67 3.44 3.29 -1.81
CA THR A 67 3.80 2.45 -0.65
C THR A 67 5.22 2.75 -0.15
N ASP A 68 5.44 2.56 1.16
CA ASP A 68 6.76 2.58 1.81
C ASP A 68 7.46 1.20 1.78
N VAL A 69 6.88 0.21 1.09
CA VAL A 69 7.42 -1.17 1.02
C VAL A 69 7.92 -1.47 -0.39
N PRO A 70 9.25 -1.53 -0.62
CA PRO A 70 9.81 -1.72 -1.97
C PRO A 70 9.29 -2.99 -2.66
N PHE A 71 9.19 -4.10 -1.91
CA PHE A 71 8.66 -5.37 -2.40
C PHE A 71 7.23 -5.25 -2.94
N LEU A 72 6.36 -4.52 -2.24
CA LEU A 72 4.97 -4.35 -2.68
C LEU A 72 4.87 -3.46 -3.91
N ARG A 73 5.69 -2.40 -3.98
CA ARG A 73 5.77 -1.52 -5.15
C ARG A 73 6.11 -2.33 -6.41
N GLU A 74 7.15 -3.16 -6.34
CA GLU A 74 7.57 -4.01 -7.45
C GLU A 74 6.44 -4.96 -7.89
N LYS A 75 5.84 -5.70 -6.95
CA LYS A 75 4.77 -6.66 -7.27
C LYS A 75 3.51 -6.01 -7.85
N LEU A 76 3.12 -4.84 -7.34
CA LEU A 76 1.99 -4.08 -7.86
C LEU A 76 2.32 -3.49 -9.24
N SER A 77 3.55 -3.06 -9.47
CA SER A 77 4.01 -2.59 -10.79
C SER A 77 4.01 -3.72 -11.82
N GLU A 78 4.50 -4.91 -11.46
CA GLU A 78 4.47 -6.12 -12.29
C GLU A 78 3.03 -6.52 -12.65
N SER A 79 2.07 -6.20 -11.77
CA SER A 79 0.64 -6.44 -11.99
C SER A 79 -0.02 -5.37 -12.88
N GLY A 80 0.75 -4.41 -13.41
CA GLY A 80 0.27 -3.38 -14.33
C GLY A 80 -0.23 -2.10 -13.68
N PHE A 81 -0.12 -1.94 -12.36
CA PHE A 81 -0.48 -0.69 -11.70
C PHE A 81 0.63 0.36 -11.84
N LYS A 82 0.25 1.63 -12.00
CA LYS A 82 1.19 2.74 -11.78
C LYS A 82 1.51 2.80 -10.30
N THR A 83 2.79 2.67 -9.94
CA THR A 83 3.23 2.63 -8.54
C THR A 83 4.37 3.60 -8.23
N GLU A 84 4.35 4.15 -7.02
CA GLU A 84 5.38 5.05 -6.50
C GLU A 84 5.85 4.59 -5.11
N PHE A 85 7.13 4.81 -4.83
CA PHE A 85 7.71 4.57 -3.51
C PHE A 85 7.79 5.89 -2.75
N LEU A 86 7.23 5.92 -1.54
CA LEU A 86 7.29 7.10 -0.67
C LEU A 86 7.48 6.63 0.77
N VAL A 87 8.54 7.10 1.41
CA VAL A 87 8.68 7.02 2.86
C VAL A 87 8.00 8.26 3.42
N GLU A 88 6.82 8.09 4.02
CA GLU A 88 6.24 9.17 4.81
C GLU A 88 7.02 9.25 6.12
N GLU A 89 7.63 10.41 6.41
CA GLU A 89 8.21 10.68 7.72
C GLU A 89 7.07 10.62 8.75
N SER A 90 6.89 9.46 9.37
CA SER A 90 6.13 9.37 10.61
C SER A 90 6.93 10.10 11.66
N GLU A 91 6.40 11.23 12.13
CA GLU A 91 6.89 12.05 13.25
C GLU A 91 7.77 11.24 14.21
N LEU A 92 9.07 11.54 14.22
CA LEU A 92 9.98 11.17 15.29
C LEU A 92 9.47 11.88 16.55
N VAL A 93 8.58 11.25 17.31
CA VAL A 93 8.28 11.68 18.67
C VAL A 93 9.51 11.31 19.49
N GLU A 94 10.40 12.29 19.67
CA GLU A 94 11.44 12.23 20.70
C GLU A 94 10.73 12.03 22.05
N ALA A 95 11.07 10.93 22.72
CA ALA A 95 10.61 10.59 24.06
C ALA A 95 11.52 11.22 25.12
#